data_AF-A0A6B3ML16-F1
#
_entry.id   AF-A0A6B3ML16-F1
#
_cell.length_a   1.000
_cell.length_b   1.000
_cell.length_c   1.000
_cell.angle_alpha   90.00
_cell.angle_beta   90.00
_cell.angle_gamma   90.00
#
_symmetry.space_group_name_H-M   'P 1'
#
loop_
_entity.id
_entity.type
_entity.pdbx_description
1 polymer ?
#
loop_
_entity_poly.entity_id
_entity_poly.type
_entity_poly.pdbx_seq_one_letter_code
_entity_poly.pdbx_strand_id
1 'polypeptide(L)'
;MTITSNNLTVRDGAEISVSARGSGELAQAGNLDITAESIVLDKSATLSAEVSAGDKGNIILDSQLILMRDRSNITTNATGSVTGSNITIDTDLLVALDNSDITANAEDSFGGQVIIIFGTEFREEKTAESDITASSQLGASFSGTVEINAPYFDPSAGLFELPENFVNPKLLVATGCGTDEGNQFTQFGRGGLPTDPTKPLLGETLWMDLRPLPRHRTRRRKNPILASSASNAANSRRSRIVEANRWIINKDGVVELVADSPQSSPFISWFSPYYCLR
;
A
#
# COMPACT_ATOMS: atom_id res chain seq x y z
N MET A 1 -11.87 -32.08 -16.15
CA MET A 1 -12.93 -31.46 -15.32
C MET A 1 -12.58 -30.00 -15.25
N THR A 2 -13.56 -29.12 -15.44
CA THR A 2 -13.31 -27.68 -15.46
C THR A 2 -14.19 -27.00 -14.42
N ILE A 3 -13.59 -26.17 -13.57
CA ILE A 3 -14.28 -25.32 -12.60
C ILE A 3 -13.97 -23.87 -12.93
N THR A 4 -15.01 -23.05 -13.04
CA THR A 4 -14.89 -21.60 -13.16
C THR A 4 -15.73 -20.93 -12.08
N SER A 5 -15.10 -20.10 -11.24
CA SER A 5 -15.77 -19.40 -10.14
C SER A 5 -15.02 -18.11 -9.85
N ASN A 6 -15.62 -17.15 -9.14
CA ASN A 6 -14.82 -16.03 -8.61
C ASN A 6 -14.01 -16.51 -7.40
N ASN A 7 -14.64 -17.27 -6.51
CA ASN A 7 -14.00 -17.79 -5.30
C ASN A 7 -14.24 -19.30 -5.22
N LEU A 8 -13.16 -20.07 -5.10
CA LEU A 8 -13.20 -21.50 -4.82
C LEU A 8 -12.64 -21.73 -3.42
N THR A 9 -13.40 -22.36 -2.55
CA THR A 9 -12.95 -22.76 -1.22
C THR A 9 -13.16 -24.25 -1.01
N VAL A 10 -12.09 -24.96 -0.73
CA VAL A 10 -12.09 -26.37 -0.35
C VAL A 10 -11.60 -26.44 1.09
N ARG A 11 -12.34 -27.10 1.98
CA ARG A 11 -12.02 -27.08 3.40
C ARG A 11 -12.49 -28.30 4.16
N ASP A 12 -11.99 -28.43 5.39
CA ASP A 12 -12.43 -29.42 6.38
C ASP A 12 -12.27 -30.87 5.85
N GLY A 13 -11.12 -31.16 5.21
CA GLY A 13 -10.82 -32.47 4.63
C GLY A 13 -11.46 -32.74 3.26
N ALA A 14 -12.12 -31.75 2.65
CA ALA A 14 -12.74 -31.93 1.35
C ALA A 14 -11.71 -32.12 0.23
N GLU A 15 -12.10 -32.89 -0.78
CA GLU A 15 -11.26 -33.21 -1.93
C GLU A 15 -11.98 -32.89 -3.24
N ILE A 16 -11.29 -32.21 -4.15
CA ILE A 16 -11.67 -32.12 -5.56
C ILE A 16 -10.68 -32.97 -6.34
N SER A 17 -11.18 -34.06 -6.93
CA SER A 17 -10.34 -35.03 -7.61
C SER A 17 -10.80 -35.29 -9.04
N VAL A 18 -9.81 -35.53 -9.90
CA VAL A 18 -10.00 -36.22 -11.18
C VAL A 18 -9.21 -37.52 -11.14
N SER A 19 -9.90 -38.63 -11.42
CA SER A 19 -9.26 -39.94 -11.45
C SER A 19 -9.88 -40.81 -12.53
N ALA A 20 -9.11 -41.76 -13.02
CA ALA A 20 -9.59 -42.86 -13.85
C ALA A 20 -9.42 -44.16 -13.09
N ARG A 21 -10.44 -45.02 -13.13
CA ARG A 21 -10.39 -46.37 -12.57
C ARG A 21 -10.20 -47.36 -13.69
N GLY A 22 -9.03 -47.98 -13.77
CA GLY A 22 -8.70 -48.97 -14.79
C GLY A 22 -7.23 -49.37 -14.76
N SER A 23 -6.87 -50.41 -15.49
CA SER A 23 -5.49 -50.87 -15.65
C SER A 23 -5.02 -50.73 -17.10
N GLY A 24 -3.75 -50.39 -17.30
CA GLY A 24 -3.13 -50.27 -18.63
C GLY A 24 -3.33 -48.90 -19.28
N GLU A 25 -2.70 -48.68 -20.45
CA GLU A 25 -2.56 -47.38 -21.14
C GLU A 25 -3.86 -46.61 -21.42
N LEU A 26 -5.02 -47.26 -21.31
CA LEU A 26 -6.34 -46.67 -21.51
C LEU A 26 -6.95 -46.05 -20.23
N ALA A 27 -6.32 -46.26 -19.06
CA ALA A 27 -6.77 -45.74 -17.76
C ALA A 27 -6.30 -44.28 -17.54
N GLN A 28 -6.60 -43.42 -18.51
CA GLN A 28 -6.20 -42.01 -18.48
C GLN A 28 -7.28 -41.16 -17.81
N ALA A 29 -6.95 -40.47 -16.72
CA ALA A 29 -7.83 -39.45 -16.14
C ALA A 29 -7.85 -38.20 -17.03
N GLY A 30 -8.88 -37.38 -16.88
CA GLY A 30 -8.86 -36.01 -17.43
C GLY A 30 -7.99 -35.09 -16.58
N ASN A 31 -7.71 -33.89 -17.08
CA ASN A 31 -7.07 -32.84 -16.28
C ASN A 31 -8.07 -32.23 -15.29
N LEU A 32 -7.55 -31.61 -14.23
CA LEU A 32 -8.30 -30.72 -13.36
C LEU A 32 -7.93 -29.28 -13.72
N ASP A 33 -8.84 -28.59 -14.40
CA ASP A 33 -8.66 -27.20 -14.84
C ASP A 33 -9.51 -26.30 -13.94
N ILE A 34 -8.89 -25.38 -13.20
CA ILE A 34 -9.58 -24.45 -12.31
C ILE A 34 -9.18 -23.03 -12.66
N THR A 35 -10.18 -22.21 -12.98
CA THR A 35 -10.01 -20.76 -13.17
C THR A 35 -10.83 -20.04 -12.11
N ALA A 36 -10.16 -19.24 -11.27
CA ALA A 36 -10.83 -18.42 -10.27
C ALA A 36 -10.13 -17.10 -9.97
N GLU A 37 -10.76 -16.16 -9.27
CA GLU A 37 -10.02 -15.01 -8.72
C GLU A 37 -9.25 -15.42 -7.46
N SER A 38 -9.85 -16.29 -6.64
CA SER A 38 -9.21 -16.85 -5.45
C SER A 38 -9.50 -18.34 -5.28
N ILE A 39 -8.46 -19.10 -4.97
CA ILE A 39 -8.52 -20.51 -4.55
C ILE A 39 -8.01 -20.61 -3.12
N VAL A 40 -8.83 -21.15 -2.22
CA VAL A 40 -8.49 -21.36 -0.81
C VAL A 40 -8.61 -22.84 -0.47
N LEU A 41 -7.50 -23.45 -0.02
CA LEU A 41 -7.44 -24.80 0.53
C LEU A 41 -7.12 -24.70 2.03
N ASP A 42 -8.05 -25.15 2.86
CA ASP A 42 -7.95 -24.99 4.32
C ASP A 42 -8.27 -26.29 5.07
N LYS A 43 -7.58 -26.55 6.18
CA LYS A 43 -7.81 -27.72 7.05
C LYS A 43 -7.82 -29.05 6.29
N SER A 44 -6.66 -29.42 5.76
CA SER A 44 -6.43 -30.70 5.08
C SER A 44 -7.27 -30.88 3.82
N ALA A 45 -7.54 -29.79 3.11
CA ALA A 45 -8.20 -29.83 1.81
C ALA A 45 -7.24 -30.31 0.71
N THR A 46 -7.79 -30.99 -0.29
CA THR A 46 -6.98 -31.59 -1.36
C THR A 46 -7.54 -31.26 -2.75
N LEU A 47 -6.66 -30.84 -3.65
CA LEU A 47 -6.86 -30.93 -5.09
C LEU A 47 -6.00 -32.06 -5.62
N SER A 48 -6.59 -33.06 -6.26
CA SER A 48 -5.86 -34.22 -6.75
C SER A 48 -6.18 -34.55 -8.21
N ALA A 49 -5.16 -34.98 -8.94
CA ALA A 49 -5.34 -35.61 -10.24
C ALA A 49 -4.46 -36.86 -10.29
N GLU A 50 -5.09 -38.03 -10.14
CA GLU A 50 -4.38 -39.31 -10.06
C GLU A 50 -4.66 -40.15 -11.31
N VAL A 51 -3.59 -40.68 -11.91
CA VAL A 51 -3.66 -41.62 -13.03
C VAL A 51 -2.92 -42.90 -12.77
N SER A 52 -3.45 -43.99 -13.33
CA SER A 52 -2.85 -45.32 -13.28
C SER A 52 -2.07 -45.68 -14.55
N ALA A 53 -2.13 -44.84 -15.60
CA ALA A 53 -1.34 -44.95 -16.82
C ALA A 53 -1.48 -43.71 -17.74
N GLY A 54 -0.40 -43.39 -18.47
CA GLY A 54 -0.37 -42.36 -19.53
C GLY A 54 -0.10 -40.93 -19.04
N ASP A 55 0.10 -39.99 -19.98
CA ASP A 55 0.56 -38.62 -19.71
C ASP A 55 -0.58 -37.64 -19.32
N LYS A 56 -1.66 -38.14 -18.73
CA LYS A 56 -2.83 -37.31 -18.34
C LYS A 56 -2.96 -37.20 -16.83
N GLY A 57 -3.98 -36.47 -16.34
CA GLY A 57 -4.12 -36.19 -14.92
C GLY A 57 -3.26 -35.01 -14.47
N ASN A 58 -3.17 -33.98 -15.30
CA ASN A 58 -2.50 -32.74 -14.91
C ASN A 58 -3.46 -31.84 -14.13
N ILE A 59 -2.90 -31.01 -13.25
CA ILE A 59 -3.64 -29.93 -12.58
C ILE A 59 -3.20 -28.62 -13.22
N ILE A 60 -4.17 -27.84 -13.72
CA ILE A 60 -3.95 -26.49 -14.23
C ILE A 60 -4.79 -25.52 -13.42
N LEU A 61 -4.11 -24.60 -12.70
CA LEU A 61 -4.73 -23.57 -11.89
C LEU A 61 -4.40 -22.20 -12.49
N ASP A 62 -5.43 -21.39 -12.72
CA ASP A 62 -5.33 -19.99 -13.13
C ASP A 62 -6.09 -19.15 -12.09
N SER A 63 -5.36 -18.39 -11.28
CA SER A 63 -5.95 -17.60 -10.20
C SER A 63 -5.13 -16.39 -9.79
N GLN A 64 -5.76 -15.29 -9.38
CA GLN A 64 -4.99 -14.15 -8.83
C GLN A 64 -4.36 -14.51 -7.47
N LEU A 65 -5.07 -15.28 -6.65
CA LEU A 65 -4.59 -15.73 -5.35
C LEU A 65 -4.81 -17.23 -5.15
N ILE A 66 -3.79 -17.91 -4.64
CA ILE A 66 -3.90 -19.26 -4.08
C ILE A 66 -3.39 -19.26 -2.65
N LEU A 67 -4.26 -19.60 -1.70
CA LEU A 67 -3.94 -19.72 -0.29
C LEU A 67 -4.13 -21.17 0.18
N MET A 68 -3.07 -21.78 0.68
CA MET A 68 -3.07 -23.12 1.25
C MET A 68 -2.69 -23.07 2.73
N ARG A 69 -3.50 -23.67 3.59
CA ARG A 69 -3.29 -23.68 5.05
C ARG A 69 -3.65 -25.03 5.65
N ASP A 70 -3.12 -25.29 6.83
CA ASP A 70 -3.44 -26.42 7.70
C ASP A 70 -3.34 -27.80 7.00
N ARG A 71 -2.15 -28.13 6.47
CA ARG A 71 -1.85 -29.40 5.78
C ARG A 71 -2.66 -29.67 4.52
N SER A 72 -2.97 -28.62 3.76
CA SER A 72 -3.70 -28.75 2.50
C SER A 72 -2.75 -29.13 1.35
N ASN A 73 -3.26 -29.83 0.34
CA ASN A 73 -2.43 -30.41 -0.72
C ASN A 73 -2.95 -30.10 -2.12
N ILE A 74 -2.03 -29.88 -3.05
CA ILE A 74 -2.24 -29.97 -4.50
C ILE A 74 -1.34 -31.08 -5.00
N THR A 75 -1.89 -32.15 -5.59
CA THR A 75 -1.10 -33.35 -5.87
C THR A 75 -1.45 -34.07 -7.16
N THR A 76 -0.41 -34.51 -7.85
CA THR A 76 -0.43 -35.38 -9.03
C THR A 76 0.48 -36.59 -8.86
N ASN A 77 0.70 -37.01 -7.62
CA ASN A 77 1.64 -38.09 -7.30
C ASN A 77 1.24 -39.39 -8.00
N ALA A 78 2.23 -40.06 -8.60
CA ALA A 78 2.07 -41.34 -9.25
C ALA A 78 2.49 -42.50 -8.33
N THR A 79 1.74 -43.60 -8.40
CA THR A 79 2.03 -44.85 -7.68
C THR A 79 2.46 -45.94 -8.65
N GLY A 80 3.29 -46.88 -8.19
CA GLY A 80 3.88 -47.91 -9.03
C GLY A 80 4.78 -47.32 -10.14
N SER A 81 4.84 -48.02 -11.28
CA SER A 81 5.75 -47.67 -12.39
C SER A 81 5.18 -46.60 -13.35
N VAL A 82 4.32 -45.71 -12.85
CA VAL A 82 3.69 -44.63 -13.62
C VAL A 82 4.46 -43.33 -13.38
N THR A 83 4.69 -42.56 -14.43
CA THR A 83 5.33 -41.23 -14.36
C THR A 83 4.42 -40.24 -13.61
N GLY A 84 4.99 -39.38 -12.78
CA GLY A 84 4.27 -38.29 -12.13
C GLY A 84 3.66 -37.33 -13.15
N SER A 85 2.42 -36.90 -12.94
CA SER A 85 1.75 -35.94 -13.81
C SER A 85 2.09 -34.50 -13.42
N ASN A 86 1.80 -33.54 -14.30
CA ASN A 86 2.25 -32.16 -14.16
C ASN A 86 1.27 -31.27 -13.40
N ILE A 87 1.81 -30.29 -12.68
CA ILE A 87 1.07 -29.21 -12.03
C ILE A 87 1.53 -27.90 -12.66
N THR A 88 0.59 -27.12 -13.18
CA THR A 88 0.85 -25.77 -13.67
C THR A 88 -0.01 -24.78 -12.90
N ILE A 89 0.63 -23.81 -12.26
CA ILE A 89 -0.01 -22.78 -11.45
C ILE A 89 0.37 -21.42 -12.01
N ASP A 90 -0.59 -20.79 -12.67
CA ASP A 90 -0.54 -19.39 -13.05
C ASP A 90 -1.24 -18.58 -11.96
N THR A 91 -0.45 -17.84 -11.18
CA THR A 91 -0.99 -17.00 -10.11
C THR A 91 -0.11 -15.80 -9.80
N ASP A 92 -0.75 -14.69 -9.46
CA ASP A 92 -0.06 -13.49 -8.99
C ASP A 92 0.54 -13.72 -7.59
N LEU A 93 -0.12 -14.52 -6.76
CA LEU A 93 0.31 -14.81 -5.39
C LEU A 93 -0.10 -16.22 -4.93
N LEU A 94 0.89 -17.09 -4.71
CA LEU A 94 0.71 -18.34 -3.99
C LEU A 94 1.31 -18.24 -2.58
N VAL A 95 0.50 -18.56 -1.57
CA VAL A 95 0.94 -18.65 -0.17
C VAL A 95 0.54 -20.01 0.38
N ALA A 96 1.53 -20.82 0.74
CA ALA A 96 1.31 -22.09 1.42
C ALA A 96 1.89 -22.06 2.84
N LEU A 97 1.04 -22.27 3.84
CA LEU A 97 1.36 -22.22 5.27
C LEU A 97 1.01 -23.54 5.96
N ASP A 98 1.58 -23.74 7.15
CA ASP A 98 1.21 -24.83 8.05
C ASP A 98 1.31 -26.23 7.39
N ASN A 99 2.46 -26.48 6.74
CA ASN A 99 2.82 -27.75 6.07
C ASN A 99 1.88 -28.12 4.91
N SER A 100 1.61 -27.13 4.04
CA SER A 100 0.74 -27.33 2.87
C SER A 100 1.57 -27.50 1.61
N ASP A 101 1.36 -28.59 0.88
CA ASP A 101 2.31 -29.05 -0.13
C ASP A 101 1.74 -29.10 -1.54
N ILE A 102 2.63 -28.89 -2.52
CA ILE A 102 2.37 -29.02 -3.95
C ILE A 102 3.30 -30.11 -4.48
N THR A 103 2.76 -31.25 -4.90
CA THR A 103 3.59 -32.45 -5.17
C THR A 103 3.24 -33.17 -6.46
N ALA A 104 4.27 -33.46 -7.25
CA ALA A 104 4.22 -34.24 -8.49
C ALA A 104 5.23 -35.40 -8.44
N ASN A 105 5.25 -36.16 -7.35
CA ASN A 105 6.24 -37.20 -7.09
C ASN A 105 5.87 -38.54 -7.78
N ALA A 106 6.83 -39.45 -7.90
CA ALA A 106 6.62 -40.80 -8.40
C ALA A 106 7.29 -41.87 -7.53
N GLU A 107 6.69 -43.07 -7.49
CA GLU A 107 7.24 -44.23 -6.77
C GLU A 107 8.33 -44.94 -7.59
N ASP A 108 7.99 -45.54 -8.73
CA ASP A 108 8.89 -46.37 -9.55
C ASP A 108 8.99 -45.84 -10.99
N SER A 109 8.96 -44.51 -11.15
CA SER A 109 9.13 -43.83 -12.44
C SER A 109 9.68 -42.41 -12.26
N PHE A 110 9.69 -41.61 -13.32
CA PHE A 110 10.08 -40.21 -13.26
C PHE A 110 9.05 -39.37 -12.51
N GLY A 111 9.51 -38.43 -11.68
CA GLY A 111 8.66 -37.36 -11.13
C GLY A 111 8.12 -36.45 -12.25
N GLY A 112 6.99 -35.80 -11.98
CA GLY A 112 6.35 -34.88 -12.91
C GLY A 112 6.98 -33.49 -12.94
N GLN A 113 6.30 -32.54 -13.56
CA GLN A 113 6.74 -31.15 -13.59
C GLN A 113 5.82 -30.25 -12.76
N VAL A 114 6.39 -29.37 -11.95
CA VAL A 114 5.66 -28.30 -11.26
C VAL A 114 6.14 -26.95 -11.77
N ILE A 115 5.28 -26.19 -12.44
CA ILE A 115 5.57 -24.83 -12.93
C ILE A 115 4.72 -23.85 -12.14
N ILE A 116 5.36 -22.84 -11.54
CA ILE A 116 4.71 -21.79 -10.75
C ILE A 116 5.31 -20.44 -11.12
N ILE A 117 4.52 -19.38 -11.21
CA ILE A 117 5.03 -18.01 -11.40
C ILE A 117 5.53 -17.43 -10.07
N PHE A 118 4.69 -17.43 -9.03
CA PHE A 118 5.04 -16.89 -7.71
C PHE A 118 4.62 -17.85 -6.61
N GLY A 119 5.48 -18.16 -5.63
CA GLY A 119 5.14 -19.15 -4.60
C GLY A 119 6.20 -19.45 -3.54
N THR A 120 6.03 -20.60 -2.87
CA THR A 120 6.87 -21.04 -1.74
C THR A 120 8.20 -21.63 -2.18
N GLU A 121 9.00 -22.12 -1.23
CA GLU A 121 10.31 -22.71 -1.48
C GLU A 121 10.20 -24.13 -2.06
N PHE A 122 11.03 -24.42 -3.08
CA PHE A 122 11.22 -25.78 -3.59
C PHE A 122 12.15 -26.57 -2.66
N ARG A 123 11.78 -27.83 -2.37
CA ARG A 123 12.63 -28.78 -1.62
C ARG A 123 12.63 -30.15 -2.31
N GLU A 124 13.73 -30.90 -2.17
CA GLU A 124 13.85 -32.24 -2.80
C GLU A 124 12.98 -33.30 -2.10
N GLU A 125 12.72 -33.12 -0.80
CA GLU A 125 11.89 -33.99 0.02
C GLU A 125 10.89 -33.17 0.86
N LYS A 126 9.79 -33.80 1.24
CA LYS A 126 8.81 -33.20 2.15
C LYS A 126 9.41 -33.01 3.54
N THR A 127 9.14 -31.86 4.15
CA THR A 127 9.53 -31.50 5.50
C THR A 127 8.29 -31.26 6.37
N ALA A 128 8.46 -30.55 7.49
CA ALA A 128 7.33 -30.08 8.29
C ALA A 128 6.86 -28.68 7.85
N GLU A 129 7.53 -28.09 6.87
CA GLU A 129 7.19 -26.82 6.24
C GLU A 129 6.37 -27.07 4.97
N SER A 130 5.83 -26.00 4.38
CA SER A 130 5.15 -26.09 3.08
C SER A 130 6.17 -26.31 1.95
N ASP A 131 5.97 -27.35 1.16
CA ASP A 131 6.91 -27.76 0.12
C ASP A 131 6.31 -27.78 -1.29
N ILE A 132 7.19 -27.53 -2.26
CA ILE A 132 6.94 -27.89 -3.65
C ILE A 132 7.93 -29.00 -4.01
N THR A 133 7.44 -30.17 -4.45
CA THR A 133 8.29 -31.32 -4.76
C THR A 133 7.88 -32.02 -6.07
N ALA A 134 8.87 -32.57 -6.77
CA ALA A 134 8.67 -33.39 -7.97
C ALA A 134 9.68 -34.55 -8.00
N SER A 135 9.79 -35.30 -6.91
CA SER A 135 10.85 -36.30 -6.71
C SER A 135 10.43 -37.72 -7.12
N SER A 136 11.42 -38.61 -7.25
CA SER A 136 11.21 -40.04 -7.51
C SER A 136 11.91 -40.90 -6.46
N GLN A 137 11.28 -42.00 -6.02
CA GLN A 137 11.93 -42.95 -5.10
C GLN A 137 13.06 -43.75 -5.76
N LEU A 138 13.15 -43.76 -7.10
CA LEU A 138 14.30 -44.29 -7.84
C LEU A 138 15.56 -43.42 -7.68
N GLY A 139 15.43 -42.24 -7.08
CA GLY A 139 16.51 -41.32 -6.78
C GLY A 139 16.53 -40.10 -7.69
N ALA A 140 17.47 -39.18 -7.41
CA ALA A 140 17.51 -37.84 -8.00
C ALA A 140 17.58 -37.82 -9.55
N SER A 141 18.16 -38.84 -10.18
CA SER A 141 18.20 -38.93 -11.65
C SER A 141 16.84 -39.19 -12.31
N PHE A 142 15.84 -39.58 -11.51
CA PHE A 142 14.46 -39.78 -11.94
C PHE A 142 13.54 -38.69 -11.38
N SER A 143 14.05 -37.71 -10.62
CA SER A 143 13.25 -36.56 -10.21
C SER A 143 12.84 -35.75 -11.43
N GLY A 144 11.62 -35.23 -11.38
CA GLY A 144 11.10 -34.28 -12.34
C GLY A 144 11.62 -32.86 -12.08
N THR A 145 10.94 -31.88 -12.65
CA THR A 145 11.42 -30.48 -12.65
C THR A 145 10.46 -29.57 -11.89
N VAL A 146 11.01 -28.71 -11.04
CA VAL A 146 10.27 -27.59 -10.45
C VAL A 146 10.81 -26.29 -11.01
N GLU A 147 9.95 -25.53 -11.68
CA GLU A 147 10.26 -24.25 -12.30
C GLU A 147 9.48 -23.14 -11.61
N ILE A 148 10.19 -22.15 -11.07
CA ILE A 148 9.59 -21.00 -10.38
C ILE A 148 9.95 -19.73 -11.15
N ASN A 149 8.96 -19.17 -11.84
CA ASN A 149 9.06 -18.03 -12.74
C ASN A 149 8.67 -16.72 -12.05
N ALA A 150 9.47 -16.27 -11.08
CA ALA A 150 9.17 -15.03 -10.35
C ALA A 150 9.45 -13.78 -11.21
N PRO A 151 8.50 -12.84 -11.35
CA PRO A 151 8.77 -11.56 -12.00
C PRO A 151 9.81 -10.77 -11.20
N TYR A 152 10.75 -10.15 -11.91
CA TYR A 152 11.82 -9.34 -11.32
C TYR A 152 11.24 -8.15 -10.55
N PHE A 153 11.44 -8.12 -9.22
CA PHE A 153 11.13 -6.98 -8.36
C PHE A 153 12.43 -6.35 -7.85
N ASP A 154 12.60 -5.04 -8.02
CA ASP A 154 13.74 -4.29 -7.50
C ASP A 154 13.40 -3.68 -6.13
N PRO A 155 13.85 -4.28 -5.01
CA PRO A 155 13.55 -3.78 -3.67
C PRO A 155 14.20 -2.41 -3.36
N SER A 156 15.12 -1.92 -4.20
CA SER A 156 15.74 -0.61 -4.01
C SER A 156 14.80 0.55 -4.35
N ALA A 157 13.74 0.32 -5.12
CA ALA A 157 12.75 1.34 -5.47
C ALA A 157 11.95 1.87 -4.26
N GLY A 158 11.95 1.15 -3.13
CA GLY A 158 11.31 1.55 -1.87
C GLY A 158 12.21 2.34 -0.91
N LEU A 159 13.49 2.53 -1.24
CA LEU A 159 14.42 3.30 -0.41
C LEU A 159 14.21 4.79 -0.65
N PHE A 160 13.29 5.40 0.11
CA PHE A 160 13.21 6.84 0.20
C PHE A 160 14.37 7.35 1.06
N GLU A 161 15.34 8.04 0.47
CA GLU A 161 16.32 8.81 1.23
C GLU A 161 15.59 9.93 1.96
N LEU A 162 15.55 9.84 3.29
CA LEU A 162 15.07 10.92 4.14
C LEU A 162 15.94 12.16 3.87
N PRO A 163 15.35 13.31 3.51
CA PRO A 163 16.12 14.53 3.30
C PRO A 163 16.94 14.86 4.57
N GLU A 164 18.26 14.88 4.46
CA GLU A 164 19.17 15.22 5.58
C GLU A 164 19.12 16.69 6.01
N ASN A 165 18.26 17.50 5.36
CA ASN A 165 18.10 18.90 5.68
C ASN A 165 17.28 19.05 6.97
N PHE A 166 17.96 18.92 8.11
CA PHE A 166 17.46 19.38 9.38
C PHE A 166 17.23 20.90 9.29
N VAL A 167 15.98 21.32 9.49
CA VAL A 167 15.68 22.74 9.67
C VAL A 167 16.34 23.18 10.97
N ASN A 168 17.36 24.03 10.88
CA ASN A 168 18.02 24.57 12.07
C ASN A 168 17.02 25.44 12.86
N PRO A 169 16.61 25.04 14.07
CA PRO A 169 15.58 25.77 14.83
C PRO A 169 16.05 27.17 15.24
N LYS A 170 17.36 27.46 15.21
CA LYS A 170 17.89 28.82 15.42
C LYS A 170 17.57 29.78 14.27
N LEU A 171 17.34 29.26 13.06
CA LEU A 171 16.92 30.06 11.90
C LEU A 171 15.40 30.28 11.84
N LEU A 172 14.63 29.57 12.68
CA LEU A 172 13.19 29.74 12.82
C LEU A 172 12.80 30.76 13.91
N VAL A 173 13.77 31.34 14.60
CA VAL A 173 13.52 32.43 15.55
C VAL A 173 13.24 33.69 14.75
N ALA A 174 11.96 34.04 14.61
CA ALA A 174 11.57 35.34 14.08
C ALA A 174 12.07 36.43 15.04
N THR A 175 13.13 37.14 14.66
CA THR A 175 13.52 38.38 15.31
C THR A 175 12.40 39.40 15.05
N GLY A 176 11.51 39.57 16.03
CA GLY A 176 10.54 40.66 15.99
C GLY A 176 11.27 41.99 15.88
N CYS A 177 10.68 42.98 15.20
CA CYS A 177 11.30 44.30 15.09
C CYS A 177 11.50 44.87 16.50
N GLY A 178 12.77 45.04 16.88
CA GLY A 178 13.15 45.70 18.12
C GLY A 178 12.75 47.16 18.03
N THR A 179 11.86 47.60 18.91
CA THR A 179 11.65 49.01 19.16
C THR A 179 12.73 49.46 20.14
N ASP A 180 13.77 50.14 19.65
CA ASP A 180 14.85 50.70 20.47
C ASP A 180 14.43 51.95 21.29
N GLU A 181 13.12 52.21 21.41
CA GLU A 181 12.60 53.23 22.32
C GLU A 181 11.95 52.55 23.53
N GLY A 182 12.56 52.76 24.69
CA GLY A 182 12.16 52.15 25.96
C GLY A 182 10.67 52.33 26.24
N ASN A 183 9.96 51.20 26.34
CA ASN A 183 8.57 51.18 26.76
C ASN A 183 8.50 51.61 28.24
N GLN A 184 7.98 52.81 28.50
CA GLN A 184 7.65 53.25 29.85
C GLN A 184 6.17 52.94 30.14
N PHE A 185 5.90 51.94 30.98
CA PHE A 185 4.57 51.71 31.53
C PHE A 185 4.43 52.47 32.85
N THR A 186 3.74 53.61 32.81
CA THR A 186 3.41 54.37 34.02
C THR A 186 1.95 54.14 34.38
N GLN A 187 1.71 53.39 35.45
CA GLN A 187 0.36 53.19 35.98
C GLN A 187 -0.02 54.41 36.85
N PHE A 188 -0.93 55.24 36.35
CA PHE A 188 -1.53 56.31 37.15
C PHE A 188 -2.88 55.83 37.72
N GLY A 189 -2.98 55.76 39.04
CA GLY A 189 -4.21 55.39 39.76
C GLY A 189 -3.91 54.80 41.14
N ARG A 190 -4.89 54.88 42.06
CA ARG A 190 -4.84 54.11 43.32
C ARG A 190 -5.52 52.77 43.06
N GLY A 191 -4.73 51.69 43.03
CA GLY A 191 -5.24 50.33 42.75
C GLY A 191 -4.35 49.53 41.80
N GLY A 192 -3.03 49.57 42.01
CA GLY A 192 -2.03 48.98 41.12
C GLY A 192 -2.24 47.48 40.81
N LEU A 193 -1.52 46.99 39.80
CA LEU A 193 -1.56 45.55 39.45
C LEU A 193 -1.01 44.71 40.62
N PRO A 194 -1.63 43.56 40.94
CA PRO A 194 -1.08 42.61 41.90
C PRO A 194 0.33 42.21 41.47
N THR A 195 1.27 42.20 42.41
CA THR A 195 2.65 41.74 42.18
C THR A 195 2.75 40.26 41.84
N ASP A 196 1.63 39.53 41.94
CA ASP A 196 1.47 38.12 41.62
C ASP A 196 0.36 37.97 40.56
N PRO A 197 0.67 37.47 39.35
CA PRO A 197 -0.28 37.36 38.24
C PRO A 197 -1.36 36.29 38.45
N THR A 198 -1.27 35.48 39.51
CA THR A 198 -2.27 34.45 39.83
C THR A 198 -3.35 34.95 40.79
N LYS A 199 -3.20 36.16 41.37
CA LYS A 199 -4.19 36.71 42.29
C LYS A 199 -5.29 37.47 41.56
N PRO A 200 -6.55 37.34 42.01
CA PRO A 200 -7.67 38.05 41.39
C PRO A 200 -7.51 39.57 41.56
N LEU A 201 -7.84 40.31 40.50
CA LEU A 201 -7.89 41.76 40.53
C LEU A 201 -9.08 42.20 41.40
N LEU A 202 -8.79 42.77 42.57
CA LEU A 202 -9.79 43.43 43.41
C LEU A 202 -10.06 44.82 42.83
N GLY A 203 -11.12 44.95 42.05
CA GLY A 203 -11.57 46.24 41.52
C GLY A 203 -12.28 47.04 42.61
N GLU A 204 -11.75 48.21 42.98
CA GLU A 204 -12.55 49.19 43.71
C GLU A 204 -13.49 49.91 42.72
N THR A 205 -14.75 50.09 43.13
CA THR A 205 -15.74 50.84 42.34
C THR A 205 -15.33 52.31 42.29
N LEU A 206 -14.94 52.78 41.10
CA LEU A 206 -14.63 54.17 40.83
C LEU A 206 -15.89 54.95 40.42
N TRP A 207 -16.08 56.12 41.02
CA TRP A 207 -17.13 57.06 40.66
C TRP A 207 -16.82 57.69 39.29
N MET A 208 -17.74 57.59 38.33
CA MET A 208 -17.54 58.03 36.94
C MET A 208 -18.32 59.33 36.69
N ASP A 209 -17.62 60.40 36.30
CA ASP A 209 -18.23 61.68 35.89
C ASP A 209 -18.76 61.56 34.45
N LEU A 210 -20.08 61.63 34.28
CA LEU A 210 -20.81 61.35 33.03
C LEU A 210 -20.98 62.56 32.10
N ARG A 211 -20.17 63.61 32.23
CA ARG A 211 -20.31 64.80 31.36
C ARG A 211 -19.77 64.55 29.94
N PRO A 212 -20.50 64.92 28.87
CA PRO A 212 -20.05 64.66 27.49
C PRO A 212 -19.00 65.68 27.02
N LEU A 213 -17.92 65.19 26.39
CA LEU A 213 -16.91 66.04 25.72
C LEU A 213 -17.30 66.37 24.26
N PRO A 214 -16.92 67.54 23.72
CA PRO A 214 -17.36 68.01 22.39
C PRO A 214 -16.70 67.26 21.24
N ARG A 215 -17.47 66.87 20.22
CA ARG A 215 -17.00 66.16 19.01
C ARG A 215 -16.44 67.13 17.96
N HIS A 216 -15.15 67.05 17.67
CA HIS A 216 -14.56 67.68 16.49
C HIS A 216 -14.73 66.80 15.23
N ARG A 217 -15.37 67.36 14.19
CA ARG A 217 -15.51 66.74 12.86
C ARG A 217 -14.30 67.09 11.99
N THR A 218 -13.56 66.10 11.50
CA THR A 218 -12.54 66.29 10.46
C THR A 218 -13.06 65.83 9.10
N ARG A 219 -12.98 66.76 8.13
CA ARG A 219 -13.40 66.61 6.73
C ARG A 219 -12.42 65.71 5.96
N ARG A 220 -12.96 64.72 5.25
CA ARG A 220 -12.25 63.98 4.18
C ARG A 220 -11.81 64.96 3.08
N ARG A 221 -10.50 65.03 2.80
CA ARG A 221 -9.97 65.52 1.53
C ARG A 221 -9.54 64.33 0.68
N LYS A 222 -10.25 64.12 -0.43
CA LYS A 222 -9.72 63.40 -1.60
C LYS A 222 -8.91 64.41 -2.40
N ASN A 223 -7.72 64.03 -2.85
CA ASN A 223 -7.12 64.62 -4.03
C ASN A 223 -6.64 63.52 -4.99
N PRO A 224 -6.70 63.79 -6.30
CA PRO A 224 -6.54 62.83 -7.37
C PRO A 224 -5.07 62.79 -7.85
N ILE A 225 -4.76 61.94 -8.84
CA ILE A 225 -4.18 62.35 -10.14
C ILE A 225 -3.51 61.15 -10.86
N LEU A 226 -3.66 61.19 -12.20
CA LEU A 226 -2.89 60.59 -13.29
C LEU A 226 -3.21 59.15 -13.74
N ALA A 227 -3.88 59.13 -14.90
CA ALA A 227 -3.96 58.04 -15.84
C ALA A 227 -2.62 57.76 -16.53
N SER A 228 -2.35 56.50 -16.80
CA SER A 228 -1.70 56.11 -18.05
C SER A 228 -2.28 54.77 -18.52
N SER A 229 -2.78 54.83 -19.75
CA SER A 229 -3.35 53.75 -20.52
C SER A 229 -2.24 52.81 -20.99
N ALA A 230 -2.39 51.51 -20.79
CA ALA A 230 -1.73 50.51 -21.63
C ALA A 230 -2.56 49.23 -21.65
N SER A 231 -2.96 48.85 -22.85
CA SER A 231 -3.68 47.64 -23.22
C SER A 231 -3.10 46.36 -22.61
N ASN A 232 -3.90 45.60 -21.86
CA ASN A 232 -3.63 44.18 -21.69
C ASN A 232 -4.55 43.40 -22.62
N ALA A 233 -3.98 43.12 -23.79
CA ALA A 233 -4.42 42.08 -24.69
C ALA A 233 -4.57 40.77 -23.93
N ALA A 234 -5.62 40.04 -24.28
CA ALA A 234 -5.85 38.66 -23.89
C ALA A 234 -4.56 37.84 -24.09
N ASN A 235 -4.05 37.26 -23.01
CA ASN A 235 -3.09 36.17 -23.10
C ASN A 235 -3.60 35.01 -22.26
N SER A 236 -4.55 34.30 -22.87
CA SER A 236 -4.92 32.92 -22.55
C SER A 236 -3.65 32.07 -22.63
N ARG A 237 -2.92 31.95 -21.52
CA ARG A 237 -2.04 30.80 -21.32
C ARG A 237 -2.98 29.62 -21.08
N ARG A 238 -3.14 28.78 -22.11
CA ARG A 238 -3.66 27.42 -21.95
C ARG A 238 -2.89 26.81 -20.79
N SER A 239 -3.57 26.53 -19.68
CA SER A 239 -2.98 25.80 -18.57
C SER A 239 -2.49 24.48 -19.14
N ARG A 240 -1.18 24.26 -19.07
CA ARG A 240 -0.60 22.96 -19.39
C ARG A 240 -1.32 21.93 -18.52
N ILE A 241 -1.88 20.90 -19.12
CA ILE A 241 -2.39 19.75 -18.35
C ILE A 241 -1.17 19.17 -17.65
N VAL A 242 -1.16 19.23 -16.32
CA VAL A 242 -0.11 18.67 -15.47
C VAL A 242 -0.77 17.56 -14.67
N GLU A 243 -0.12 16.40 -14.65
CA GLU A 243 -0.58 15.27 -13.84
C GLU A 243 -0.57 15.65 -12.36
N ALA A 244 -1.65 15.31 -11.66
CA ALA A 244 -1.70 15.47 -10.22
C ALA A 244 -0.80 14.41 -9.57
N ASN A 245 0.17 14.87 -8.77
CA ASN A 245 1.07 13.99 -8.03
C ASN A 245 0.65 13.81 -6.56
N ARG A 246 -0.41 14.51 -6.11
CA ARG A 246 -0.93 14.40 -4.73
C ARG A 246 -2.41 14.74 -4.64
N TRP A 247 -3.06 14.27 -3.56
CA TRP A 247 -4.39 14.69 -3.14
C TRP A 247 -4.34 15.42 -1.80
N ILE A 248 -5.17 16.43 -1.63
CA ILE A 248 -5.35 17.19 -0.38
C ILE A 248 -6.83 17.22 0.01
N ILE A 249 -7.13 17.43 1.28
CA ILE A 249 -8.49 17.68 1.77
C ILE A 249 -8.62 19.19 2.00
N ASN A 250 -9.58 19.83 1.34
CA ASN A 250 -9.81 21.26 1.50
C ASN A 250 -10.55 21.58 2.81
N LYS A 251 -10.77 22.87 3.08
CA LYS A 251 -11.41 23.37 4.32
C LYS A 251 -12.85 22.88 4.49
N ASP A 252 -13.47 22.45 3.39
CA ASP A 252 -14.85 21.96 3.32
C ASP A 252 -14.90 20.42 3.38
N GLY A 253 -13.75 19.73 3.55
CA GLY A 253 -13.67 18.27 3.67
C GLY A 253 -13.65 17.53 2.33
N VAL A 254 -13.49 18.23 1.20
CA VAL A 254 -13.51 17.64 -0.14
C VAL A 254 -12.08 17.31 -0.60
N VAL A 255 -11.93 16.16 -1.26
CA VAL A 255 -10.65 15.71 -1.84
C VAL A 255 -10.39 16.46 -3.15
N GLU A 256 -9.24 17.13 -3.22
CA GLU A 256 -8.74 17.83 -4.42
C GLU A 256 -7.41 17.22 -4.88
N LEU A 257 -7.29 16.95 -6.18
CA LEU A 257 -6.06 16.47 -6.83
C LEU A 257 -5.22 17.68 -7.26
N VAL A 258 -3.97 17.75 -6.81
CA VAL A 258 -3.05 18.89 -7.02
C VAL A 258 -1.72 18.43 -7.62
N ALA A 259 -1.06 19.32 -8.35
CA ALA A 259 0.27 19.09 -8.94
C ALA A 259 1.29 20.09 -8.34
N ASP A 260 2.47 19.61 -7.93
CA ASP A 260 3.56 20.49 -7.47
C ASP A 260 4.03 21.42 -8.59
N SER A 261 4.06 22.73 -8.30
CA SER A 261 4.65 23.72 -9.20
C SER A 261 6.11 23.97 -8.79
N PRO A 262 7.08 24.01 -9.72
CA PRO A 262 8.49 24.27 -9.38
C PRO A 262 8.77 25.70 -8.86
N GLN A 263 7.74 26.54 -8.66
CA GLN A 263 7.84 27.82 -7.95
C GLN A 263 7.13 27.84 -6.58
N SER A 264 6.54 26.74 -6.13
CA SER A 264 6.10 26.62 -4.74
C SER A 264 7.22 26.01 -3.92
N SER A 265 7.93 26.85 -3.17
CA SER A 265 8.68 26.39 -2.01
C SER A 265 7.75 25.55 -1.12
N PRO A 266 8.19 24.42 -0.56
CA PRO A 266 7.36 23.60 0.33
C PRO A 266 7.18 24.25 1.72
N PHE A 267 7.53 25.52 1.87
CA PHE A 267 7.24 26.27 3.07
C PHE A 267 5.82 26.82 2.97
N ILE A 268 4.89 26.13 3.62
CA ILE A 268 3.74 26.80 4.23
C ILE A 268 4.32 27.73 5.31
N SER A 269 4.78 28.92 4.91
CA SER A 269 5.04 29.98 5.88
C SER A 269 3.69 30.58 6.25
N TRP A 270 3.13 30.18 7.39
CA TRP A 270 2.07 30.95 8.07
C TRP A 270 2.53 32.35 8.50
N PHE A 271 3.76 32.75 8.19
CA PHE A 271 4.28 34.08 8.42
C PHE A 271 4.21 34.90 7.13
N SER A 272 3.34 35.93 7.13
CA SER A 272 3.55 37.07 6.26
C SER A 272 4.85 37.77 6.70
N PRO A 273 5.80 38.06 5.79
CA PRO A 273 6.95 38.87 6.16
C PRO A 273 6.46 40.25 6.59
N TYR A 274 6.77 40.63 7.83
CA TYR A 274 6.54 41.98 8.31
C TYR A 274 7.60 42.89 7.67
N TYR A 275 7.19 43.71 6.70
CA TYR A 275 8.02 44.82 6.26
C TYR A 275 8.01 45.89 7.36
N CYS A 276 9.12 46.03 8.08
CA CYS A 276 9.31 47.15 8.99
C CYS A 276 9.67 48.39 8.16
N LEU A 277 8.65 49.19 7.88
CA LEU A 277 8.83 50.55 7.37
C LEU A 277 9.38 51.42 8.50
N ARG A 278 10.45 52.15 8.21
CA ARG A 278 10.97 53.23 9.05
C ARG A 278 10.06 54.45 8.97
#